data_AF-A0A533ZGY7-F1
#
_entry.id   AF-A0A533ZGY7-F1
#
_cell.length_a   1.000
_cell.length_b   1.000
_cell.length_c   1.000
_cell.angle_alpha   90.00
_cell.angle_beta   90.00
_cell.angle_gamma   90.00
#
_symmetry.space_group_name_H-M   'P 1'
#
loop_
_entity.id
_entity.type
_entity.pdbx_description
1 polymer ?
#
loop_
_entity_poly.entity_id
_entity_poly.type
_entity_poly.pdbx_seq_one_letter_code
_entity_poly.pdbx_strand_id
1 'polypeptide(L)'
;MAEVELPKHEELEELRGKAFTKRVALTTALYAVVLAIASLGGTNAMKHMLMAQQQASDQWSFYQAKVIREHQYRIQKLRLEADLAERGHTMKPEARHKFEELQAKLADEEKRYNTEKKEIEQEAKKLEQDRDLYRTKDPYFDYAEVLLQIAIVMASIAILATSRPLFFFSLGLAGLGAFLTLNGFMLFLKIPFLQGGH
;
A
#
# COMPACT_ATOMS: atom_id res chain seq x y z
N MET A 1 -67.69 -20.24 20.60
CA MET A 1 -66.33 -20.75 20.32
C MET A 1 -65.76 -19.80 19.30
N ALA A 2 -64.62 -19.15 19.57
CA ALA A 2 -63.98 -18.30 18.57
C ALA A 2 -63.57 -19.21 17.41
N GLU A 3 -64.23 -19.05 16.27
CA GLU A 3 -63.86 -19.72 15.03
C GLU A 3 -62.43 -19.26 14.74
N VAL A 4 -61.47 -20.16 14.93
CA VAL A 4 -60.08 -19.93 14.55
C VAL A 4 -60.10 -19.99 13.02
N GLU A 5 -60.48 -18.89 12.39
CA GLU A 5 -60.38 -18.72 10.94
C GLU A 5 -58.91 -18.88 10.57
N LEU A 6 -58.60 -20.02 9.95
CA LEU A 6 -57.27 -20.27 9.41
C LEU A 6 -56.96 -19.17 8.39
N PRO A 7 -55.79 -18.51 8.48
CA PRO A 7 -55.44 -17.42 7.57
C PRO A 7 -55.55 -17.90 6.12
N LYS A 8 -56.18 -17.08 5.26
CA LYS A 8 -56.33 -17.44 3.84
C LYS A 8 -54.95 -17.56 3.20
N HIS A 9 -54.82 -18.42 2.20
CA HIS A 9 -53.54 -18.67 1.50
C HIS A 9 -52.85 -17.39 1.02
N GLU A 10 -53.61 -16.39 0.59
CA GLU A 10 -53.13 -15.09 0.12
C GLU A 10 -52.50 -14.24 1.23
N GLU A 11 -53.08 -14.23 2.44
CA GLU A 11 -52.52 -13.54 3.62
C GLU A 11 -51.21 -14.19 4.08
N LEU A 12 -51.11 -15.53 3.98
CA LEU A 12 -49.89 -16.27 4.30
C LEU A 12 -48.74 -15.94 3.32
N GLU A 13 -49.04 -15.73 2.03
CA GLU A 13 -48.05 -15.32 1.04
C GLU A 13 -47.59 -13.87 1.25
N GLU A 14 -48.50 -12.96 1.58
CA GLU A 14 -48.17 -11.57 1.86
C GLU A 14 -47.29 -11.44 3.13
N LEU A 15 -47.61 -12.19 4.19
CA LEU A 15 -46.79 -12.27 5.40
C LEU A 15 -45.40 -12.87 5.13
N ARG A 16 -45.32 -13.93 4.31
CA ARG A 16 -44.04 -14.55 3.90
C ARG A 16 -43.18 -13.61 3.06
N GLY A 17 -43.78 -12.83 2.16
CA GLY A 17 -43.11 -11.78 1.37
C GLY A 17 -42.53 -10.69 2.27
N LYS A 18 -43.33 -10.15 3.21
CA LYS A 18 -42.87 -9.16 4.20
C LYS A 18 -41.72 -9.68 5.06
N ALA A 19 -41.79 -10.93 5.52
CA ALA A 19 -40.72 -11.56 6.29
C ALA A 19 -39.43 -11.76 5.48
N PHE A 20 -39.54 -12.15 4.21
CA PHE A 20 -38.40 -12.28 3.31
C PHE A 20 -37.71 -10.91 3.10
N THR A 21 -38.47 -9.89 2.70
CA THR A 21 -37.94 -8.53 2.50
C THR A 21 -37.25 -7.99 3.74
N LYS A 22 -37.85 -8.16 4.93
CA LYS A 22 -37.24 -7.73 6.20
C LYS A 22 -35.91 -8.44 6.47
N ARG A 23 -35.82 -9.75 6.21
CA ARG A 23 -34.57 -10.52 6.37
C ARG A 23 -33.50 -10.05 5.40
N VAL A 24 -33.83 -9.89 4.13
CA VAL A 24 -32.88 -9.43 3.10
C VAL A 24 -32.37 -8.02 3.44
N ALA A 25 -33.25 -7.10 3.82
CA ALA A 25 -32.87 -5.75 4.22
C ALA A 25 -31.89 -5.72 5.41
N LEU A 26 -32.15 -6.53 6.45
CA LEU A 26 -31.23 -6.66 7.60
C LEU A 26 -29.87 -7.23 7.19
N THR A 27 -29.83 -8.23 6.32
CA THR A 27 -28.56 -8.77 5.81
C THR A 27 -27.81 -7.78 4.93
N THR A 28 -28.50 -7.00 4.11
CA THR A 28 -27.88 -5.93 3.31
C THR A 28 -27.25 -4.85 4.18
N ALA A 29 -27.87 -4.50 5.31
CA ALA A 29 -27.28 -3.61 6.30
C ALA A 29 -25.96 -4.18 6.87
N LEU A 30 -25.90 -5.49 7.12
CA LEU A 30 -24.65 -6.15 7.53
C LEU A 30 -23.59 -6.08 6.43
N TYR A 31 -23.95 -6.26 5.16
CA TYR A 31 -23.02 -6.12 4.04
C TYR A 31 -22.41 -4.72 4.00
N ALA A 32 -23.22 -3.67 4.23
CA ALA A 32 -22.75 -2.29 4.27
C ALA A 32 -21.75 -2.04 5.42
N VAL A 33 -21.95 -2.66 6.59
CA VAL A 33 -20.97 -2.59 7.69
C VAL A 33 -19.65 -3.23 7.30
N VAL A 34 -19.68 -4.42 6.69
CA VAL A 34 -18.45 -5.10 6.23
C VAL A 34 -17.77 -4.30 5.11
N LEU A 35 -18.55 -3.70 4.20
CA LEU A 35 -18.05 -2.83 3.14
C LEU A 35 -17.31 -1.62 3.72
N ALA A 36 -17.88 -0.96 4.74
CA ALA A 36 -17.24 0.16 5.40
C ALA A 36 -15.90 -0.24 6.06
N ILE A 37 -15.83 -1.43 6.66
CA ILE A 37 -14.59 -1.97 7.24
C ILE A 37 -13.56 -2.26 6.14
N ALA A 38 -13.98 -2.87 5.03
CA ALA A 38 -13.11 -3.16 3.88
C ALA A 38 -12.52 -1.88 3.28
N SER A 39 -13.38 -0.89 3.03
CA SER A 39 -12.98 0.41 2.47
C SER A 39 -12.04 1.18 3.40
N LEU A 40 -12.28 1.14 4.72
CA LEU A 40 -11.37 1.70 5.71
C LEU A 40 -9.99 1.01 5.68
N GLY A 41 -9.98 -0.33 5.60
CA GLY A 41 -8.76 -1.13 5.49
C GLY A 41 -7.95 -0.82 4.23
N GLY A 42 -8.60 -0.78 3.07
CA GLY A 42 -7.99 -0.42 1.79
C GLY A 42 -7.43 1.00 1.79
N THR A 43 -8.23 1.98 2.23
CA THR A 43 -7.77 3.38 2.36
C THR A 43 -6.53 3.49 3.26
N ASN A 44 -6.48 2.74 4.35
CA ASN A 44 -5.35 2.80 5.26
C ASN A 44 -4.09 2.12 4.68
N ALA A 45 -4.24 0.98 4.00
CA ALA A 45 -3.16 0.31 3.29
C ALA A 45 -2.57 1.22 2.19
N MET A 46 -3.42 1.83 1.38
CA MET A 46 -3.02 2.77 0.34
C MET A 46 -2.27 3.99 0.92
N LYS A 47 -2.77 4.57 2.02
CA LYS A 47 -2.08 5.67 2.72
C LYS A 47 -0.67 5.27 3.17
N HIS A 48 -0.53 4.13 3.83
CA HIS A 48 0.78 3.65 4.28
C HIS A 48 1.72 3.34 3.11
N MET A 49 1.21 2.73 2.04
CA MET A 49 1.97 2.48 0.82
C MET A 49 2.48 3.79 0.20
N LEU A 50 1.61 4.80 0.06
CA LEU A 50 1.97 6.08 -0.53
C LEU A 50 2.98 6.84 0.33
N MET A 51 2.80 6.84 1.64
CA MET A 51 3.74 7.45 2.58
C MET A 51 5.12 6.77 2.51
N ALA A 52 5.17 5.44 2.52
CA ALA A 52 6.43 4.69 2.40
C ALA A 52 7.11 4.93 1.05
N GLN A 53 6.35 4.97 -0.05
CA GLN A 53 6.85 5.32 -1.39
C GLN A 53 7.42 6.74 -1.43
N GLN A 54 6.74 7.71 -0.81
CA GLN A 54 7.21 9.09 -0.75
C GLN A 54 8.50 9.20 0.06
N GLN A 55 8.55 8.58 1.24
CA GLN A 55 9.75 8.55 2.07
C GLN A 55 10.93 7.86 1.37
N ALA A 56 10.68 6.74 0.67
CA ALA A 56 11.71 6.07 -0.14
C ALA A 56 12.24 6.99 -1.26
N SER A 57 11.34 7.70 -1.95
CA SER A 57 11.70 8.67 -2.99
C SER A 57 12.54 9.83 -2.43
N ASP A 58 12.17 10.36 -1.27
CA ASP A 58 12.92 11.41 -0.58
C ASP A 58 14.33 10.91 -0.21
N GLN A 59 14.43 9.68 0.28
CA GLN A 59 15.71 9.07 0.65
C GLN A 59 16.61 8.82 -0.56
N TRP A 60 16.05 8.36 -1.68
CA TRP A 60 16.77 8.25 -2.94
C TRP A 60 17.21 9.61 -3.50
N SER A 61 16.40 10.64 -3.31
CA SER A 61 16.77 12.01 -3.69
C SER A 61 17.93 12.53 -2.83
N PHE A 62 17.92 12.24 -1.53
CA PHE A 62 19.01 12.56 -0.62
C PHE A 62 20.30 11.79 -0.96
N TYR A 63 20.18 10.50 -1.28
CA TYR A 63 21.29 9.69 -1.78
C TYR A 63 21.91 10.31 -3.03
N GLN A 64 21.08 10.66 -4.03
CA GLN A 64 21.55 11.28 -5.27
C GLN A 64 22.25 12.62 -5.00
N ALA A 65 21.72 13.46 -4.11
CA ALA A 65 22.36 14.71 -3.71
C ALA A 65 23.75 14.47 -3.08
N LYS A 66 23.90 13.42 -2.26
CA LYS A 66 25.19 13.03 -1.67
C LYS A 66 26.18 12.54 -2.72
N VAL A 67 25.72 11.72 -3.68
CA VAL A 67 26.53 11.26 -4.82
C VAL A 67 27.03 12.43 -5.67
N ILE A 68 26.17 13.42 -5.94
CA ILE A 68 26.57 14.63 -6.69
C ILE A 68 27.64 15.41 -5.92
N ARG A 69 27.48 15.60 -4.61
CA ARG A 69 28.50 16.28 -3.78
C ARG A 69 29.83 15.52 -3.78
N GLU A 70 29.81 14.21 -3.58
CA GLU A 70 31.01 13.37 -3.66
C GLU A 70 31.70 13.51 -5.03
N HIS A 71 30.94 13.48 -6.12
CA HIS A 71 31.51 13.69 -7.46
C HIS A 71 32.16 15.06 -7.60
N GLN A 72 31.57 16.12 -7.04
CA GLN A 72 32.18 17.45 -7.01
C GLN A 72 33.52 17.45 -6.25
N TYR A 73 33.57 16.82 -5.07
CA TYR A 73 34.81 16.70 -4.29
C TYR A 73 35.88 15.88 -5.03
N ARG A 74 35.49 14.78 -5.68
CA ARG A 74 36.40 13.96 -6.49
C ARG A 74 36.98 14.77 -7.66
N ILE A 75 36.17 15.58 -8.34
CA ILE A 75 36.64 16.48 -9.40
C ILE A 75 37.63 17.51 -8.84
N GLN A 76 37.36 18.10 -7.67
CA GLN A 76 38.29 19.04 -7.04
C GLN A 76 39.62 18.37 -6.65
N LYS A 77 39.57 17.16 -6.10
CA LYS A 77 40.75 16.36 -5.79
C LYS A 77 41.59 16.07 -7.02
N LEU A 78 40.98 15.59 -8.10
CA LEU A 78 41.66 15.34 -9.39
C LEU A 78 42.30 16.62 -9.95
N ARG A 79 41.64 17.77 -9.79
CA ARG A 79 42.20 19.06 -10.20
C ARG A 79 43.43 19.44 -9.37
N LEU A 80 43.38 19.26 -8.05
CA LEU A 80 44.52 19.50 -7.17
C LEU A 80 45.70 18.56 -7.46
N GLU A 81 45.42 17.29 -7.77
CA GLU A 81 46.42 16.31 -8.18
C GLU A 81 47.07 16.69 -9.53
N ALA A 82 46.28 17.14 -10.50
CA ALA A 82 46.78 17.65 -11.78
C ALA A 82 47.65 18.90 -11.60
N ASP A 83 47.20 19.87 -10.79
CA ASP A 83 47.97 21.08 -10.47
C ASP A 83 49.31 20.75 -9.79
N LEU A 84 49.32 19.75 -8.90
CA LEU A 84 50.54 19.25 -8.25
C LEU A 84 51.47 18.55 -9.24
N ALA A 85 50.94 17.77 -10.19
CA ALA A 85 51.73 17.15 -11.24
C ALA A 85 52.38 18.19 -12.18
N GLU A 86 51.65 19.26 -12.53
CA GLU A 86 52.13 20.34 -13.40
C GLU A 86 53.15 21.26 -12.70
N ARG A 87 52.89 21.65 -11.43
CA ARG A 87 53.64 22.73 -10.76
C ARG A 87 54.35 22.32 -9.48
N GLY A 88 54.21 21.08 -9.02
CA GLY A 88 54.72 20.63 -7.71
C GLY A 88 56.22 20.77 -7.53
N HIS A 89 57.00 20.75 -8.60
CA HIS A 89 58.45 20.93 -8.58
C HIS A 89 58.90 22.41 -8.45
N THR A 90 57.99 23.37 -8.70
CA THR A 90 58.25 24.82 -8.53
C THR A 90 57.57 25.41 -7.29
N MET A 91 56.82 24.61 -6.53
CA MET A 91 56.12 25.07 -5.32
C MET A 91 57.06 25.26 -4.12
N LYS A 92 56.79 26.30 -3.33
CA LYS A 92 57.42 26.49 -2.02
C LYS A 92 57.04 25.35 -1.05
N PRO A 93 57.90 24.98 -0.10
CA PRO A 93 57.63 23.91 0.87
C PRO A 93 56.31 24.09 1.65
N GLU A 94 56.00 25.32 2.06
CA GLU A 94 54.76 25.67 2.77
C GLU A 94 53.50 25.43 1.92
N ALA A 95 53.59 25.75 0.61
CA ALA A 95 52.49 25.50 -0.31
C ALA A 95 52.25 24.01 -0.50
N ARG A 96 53.33 23.22 -0.63
CA ARG A 96 53.26 21.76 -0.78
C ARG A 96 52.61 21.08 0.43
N HIS A 97 52.98 21.48 1.65
CA HIS A 97 52.36 20.97 2.87
C HIS A 97 50.85 21.27 2.92
N LYS A 98 50.43 22.46 2.49
CA LYS A 98 49.01 22.84 2.43
C LYS A 98 48.22 22.01 1.39
N PHE A 99 48.85 21.65 0.27
CA PHE A 99 48.24 20.74 -0.73
C PHE A 99 48.03 19.33 -0.16
N GLU A 100 49.03 18.79 0.53
CA GLU A 100 48.96 17.47 1.17
C GLU A 100 47.86 17.43 2.25
N GLU A 101 47.74 18.50 3.05
CA GLU A 101 46.66 18.62 4.04
C GLU A 101 45.27 18.67 3.40
N LEU A 102 45.10 19.41 2.29
CA LEU A 102 43.84 19.47 1.56
C LEU A 102 43.46 18.12 0.93
N GLN A 103 44.43 17.40 0.36
CA GLN A 103 44.20 16.05 -0.17
C GLN A 103 43.77 15.08 0.94
N ALA A 104 44.42 15.14 2.11
CA ALA A 104 44.06 14.30 3.25
C ALA A 104 42.62 14.58 3.73
N LYS A 105 42.22 15.86 3.82
CA LYS A 105 40.86 16.27 4.16
C LYS A 105 39.83 15.74 3.15
N LEU A 106 40.09 15.90 1.86
CA LEU A 106 39.20 15.41 0.80
C LEU A 106 39.06 13.88 0.83
N ALA A 107 40.14 13.16 1.10
CA ALA A 107 40.13 11.70 1.22
C ALA A 107 39.33 11.22 2.46
N ASP A 108 39.40 11.95 3.57
CA ASP A 108 38.60 11.66 4.76
C ASP A 108 37.11 11.93 4.53
N GLU A 109 36.78 13.05 3.88
CA GLU A 109 35.40 13.35 3.49
C GLU A 109 34.81 12.29 2.55
N GLU A 110 35.58 11.81 1.57
CA GLU A 110 35.14 10.73 0.66
C GLU A 110 34.80 9.43 1.41
N LYS A 111 35.58 9.06 2.44
CA LYS A 111 35.27 7.92 3.31
C LYS A 111 33.99 8.13 4.12
N ARG A 112 33.81 9.33 4.69
CA ARG A 112 32.59 9.71 5.42
C ARG A 112 31.36 9.60 4.52
N TYR A 113 31.40 10.20 3.33
CA TYR A 113 30.30 10.14 2.36
C TYR A 113 29.98 8.70 1.91
N ASN A 114 30.99 7.86 1.73
CA ASN A 114 30.77 6.44 1.40
C ASN A 114 30.05 5.66 2.51
N THR A 115 30.26 6.02 3.76
CA THR A 115 29.56 5.40 4.90
C THR A 115 28.12 5.91 4.98
N GLU A 116 27.92 7.22 4.98
CA GLU A 116 26.59 7.84 5.01
C GLU A 116 25.70 7.38 3.85
N LYS A 117 26.24 7.28 2.63
CA LYS A 117 25.49 6.79 1.46
C LYS A 117 24.96 5.36 1.65
N LYS A 118 25.73 4.47 2.29
CA LYS A 118 25.30 3.09 2.54
C LYS A 118 24.15 3.04 3.53
N GLU A 119 24.21 3.87 4.57
CA GLU A 119 23.11 3.99 5.55
C GLU A 119 21.85 4.51 4.87
N ILE A 120 21.98 5.55 4.04
CA ILE A 120 20.86 6.13 3.28
C ILE A 120 20.24 5.10 2.32
N GLU A 121 21.07 4.34 1.61
CA GLU A 121 20.63 3.27 0.70
C GLU A 121 19.89 2.14 1.45
N GLN A 122 20.39 1.73 2.61
CA GLN A 122 19.74 0.73 3.45
C GLN A 122 18.37 1.20 3.94
N GLU A 123 18.27 2.45 4.37
CA GLU A 123 17.00 3.05 4.81
C GLU A 123 16.00 3.17 3.65
N ALA A 124 16.46 3.59 2.45
CA ALA A 124 15.61 3.65 1.26
C ALA A 124 15.04 2.27 0.91
N LYS A 125 15.89 1.22 0.92
CA LYS A 125 15.46 -0.16 0.65
C LYS A 125 14.48 -0.69 1.69
N LYS A 126 14.64 -0.31 2.96
CA LYS A 126 13.70 -0.69 4.02
C LYS A 126 12.31 -0.07 3.77
N LEU A 127 12.28 1.20 3.39
CA LEU A 127 11.02 1.90 3.04
C LEU A 127 10.36 1.29 1.80
N GLU A 128 11.15 0.84 0.81
CA GLU A 128 10.63 0.09 -0.34
C GLU A 128 10.03 -1.27 0.06
N GLN A 129 10.66 -1.99 0.99
CA GLN A 129 10.11 -3.24 1.52
C GLN A 129 8.79 -3.01 2.25
N ASP A 130 8.70 -1.96 3.07
CA ASP A 130 7.47 -1.58 3.75
C ASP A 130 6.38 -1.21 2.73
N ARG A 131 6.71 -0.41 1.72
CA ARG A 131 5.80 -0.11 0.60
C ARG A 131 5.30 -1.39 -0.07
N ASP A 132 6.18 -2.32 -0.42
CA ASP A 132 5.83 -3.55 -1.14
C ASP A 132 4.92 -4.45 -0.31
N LEU A 133 5.10 -4.46 1.01
CA LEU A 133 4.19 -5.14 1.94
C LEU A 133 2.77 -4.55 1.87
N TYR A 134 2.63 -3.23 1.94
CA TYR A 134 1.32 -2.57 1.85
C TYR A 134 0.71 -2.71 0.45
N ARG A 135 1.52 -2.62 -0.61
CA ARG A 135 1.11 -2.87 -2.00
C ARG A 135 0.54 -4.26 -2.19
N THR A 136 1.05 -5.26 -1.47
CA THR A 136 0.53 -6.63 -1.53
C THR A 136 -0.85 -6.75 -0.87
N LYS A 137 -1.18 -5.89 0.11
CA LYS A 137 -2.48 -5.91 0.81
C LYS A 137 -3.59 -5.21 0.03
N ASP A 138 -3.24 -4.17 -0.70
CA ASP A 138 -4.16 -3.25 -1.38
C ASP A 138 -5.20 -3.97 -2.27
N PRO A 139 -4.84 -4.92 -3.15
CA PRO A 139 -5.82 -5.55 -4.04
C PRO A 139 -6.90 -6.34 -3.28
N TYR A 140 -6.58 -6.95 -2.14
CA TYR A 140 -7.55 -7.73 -1.38
C TYR A 140 -8.70 -6.88 -0.86
N PHE A 141 -8.42 -5.64 -0.46
CA PHE A 141 -9.44 -4.71 0.00
C PHE A 141 -10.28 -4.19 -1.17
N ASP A 142 -9.66 -3.87 -2.31
CA ASP A 142 -10.37 -3.41 -3.51
C ASP A 142 -11.36 -4.47 -4.03
N TYR A 143 -10.91 -5.73 -4.16
CA TYR A 143 -11.79 -6.81 -4.58
C TYR A 143 -12.89 -7.10 -3.55
N ALA A 144 -12.58 -7.04 -2.25
CA ALA A 144 -13.59 -7.18 -1.20
C ALA A 144 -14.66 -6.08 -1.30
N GLU A 145 -14.25 -4.83 -1.52
CA GLU A 145 -15.13 -3.69 -1.67
C GLU A 145 -16.09 -3.88 -2.86
N VAL A 146 -15.55 -4.23 -4.02
CA VAL A 146 -16.34 -4.48 -5.24
C VAL A 146 -17.31 -5.64 -5.04
N LEU A 147 -16.87 -6.77 -4.46
CA LEU A 147 -17.75 -7.92 -4.24
C LEU A 147 -18.90 -7.59 -3.27
N LEU A 148 -18.64 -6.83 -2.22
CA LEU A 148 -19.65 -6.41 -1.25
C LEU A 148 -20.65 -5.42 -1.88
N GLN A 149 -20.18 -4.50 -2.73
CA GLN A 149 -21.08 -3.61 -3.49
C GLN A 149 -21.99 -4.40 -4.44
N ILE A 150 -21.45 -5.37 -5.18
CA ILE A 150 -22.25 -6.26 -6.04
C ILE A 150 -23.24 -7.04 -5.18
N ALA A 151 -22.84 -7.57 -4.02
CA ALA A 151 -23.73 -8.28 -3.11
C ALA A 151 -24.92 -7.41 -2.64
N ILE A 152 -24.68 -6.12 -2.34
CA ILE A 152 -25.73 -5.16 -1.95
C ILE A 152 -26.71 -4.92 -3.11
N VAL A 153 -26.20 -4.70 -4.32
CA VAL A 153 -27.03 -4.52 -5.52
C VAL A 153 -27.87 -5.77 -5.78
N MET A 154 -27.26 -6.95 -5.72
CA MET A 154 -27.94 -8.24 -5.92
C MET A 154 -29.01 -8.52 -4.85
N ALA A 155 -28.73 -8.18 -3.57
CA ALA A 155 -29.72 -8.28 -2.50
C ALA A 155 -30.92 -7.34 -2.73
N SER A 156 -30.68 -6.14 -3.27
CA SER A 156 -31.73 -5.18 -3.62
C SER A 156 -32.61 -5.70 -4.77
N ILE A 157 -32.00 -6.29 -5.80
CA ILE A 157 -32.72 -6.95 -6.91
C ILE A 157 -33.50 -8.17 -6.39
N ALA A 158 -32.94 -8.94 -5.45
CA ALA A 158 -33.60 -10.10 -4.87
C ALA A 158 -34.89 -9.74 -4.12
N ILE A 159 -34.94 -8.58 -3.45
CA ILE A 159 -36.16 -8.03 -2.86
C ILE A 159 -37.19 -7.73 -3.95
N LEU A 160 -36.80 -7.00 -5.00
CA LEU A 160 -37.71 -6.60 -6.08
C LEU A 160 -38.27 -7.81 -6.85
N ALA A 161 -37.43 -8.79 -7.14
CA ALA A 161 -37.80 -9.99 -7.87
C ALA A 161 -38.41 -11.09 -6.97
N THR A 162 -38.48 -10.89 -5.65
CA THR A 162 -38.87 -11.90 -4.65
C THR A 162 -38.15 -13.25 -4.86
N SER A 163 -36.88 -13.20 -5.29
CA SER A 163 -36.13 -14.36 -5.77
C SER A 163 -35.13 -14.84 -4.72
N ARG A 164 -35.40 -16.00 -4.12
CA ARG A 164 -34.47 -16.64 -3.15
C ARG A 164 -33.13 -17.06 -3.75
N PRO A 165 -33.05 -17.59 -4.99
CA PRO A 165 -31.76 -17.90 -5.61
C PRO A 165 -30.83 -16.68 -5.71
N LEU A 166 -31.36 -15.51 -6.08
CA LEU A 166 -30.59 -14.27 -6.13
C LEU A 166 -30.09 -13.84 -4.74
N PHE A 167 -30.90 -14.06 -3.71
CA PHE A 167 -30.49 -13.81 -2.34
C PHE A 167 -29.36 -14.73 -1.87
N PHE A 168 -29.39 -16.03 -2.20
CA PHE A 168 -28.28 -16.94 -1.87
C PHE A 168 -27.00 -16.59 -2.64
N PHE A 169 -27.13 -16.14 -3.89
CA PHE A 169 -26.00 -15.66 -4.67
C PHE A 169 -25.36 -14.42 -4.05
N SER A 170 -26.17 -13.45 -3.61
CA SER A 170 -25.64 -12.27 -2.91
C SER A 170 -24.95 -12.63 -1.59
N LEU A 171 -25.48 -13.63 -0.87
CA LEU A 171 -24.87 -14.14 0.36
C LEU A 171 -23.50 -14.78 0.10
N GLY A 172 -23.36 -15.52 -1.01
CA GLY A 172 -22.08 -16.09 -1.45
C GLY A 172 -21.04 -15.01 -1.78
N LEU A 173 -21.45 -13.98 -2.54
CA LEU A 173 -20.58 -12.83 -2.84
C LEU A 173 -20.17 -12.06 -1.58
N ALA A 174 -21.12 -11.81 -0.67
CA ALA A 174 -20.84 -11.14 0.59
C ALA A 174 -19.90 -11.97 1.49
N GLY A 175 -20.06 -13.29 1.51
CA GLY A 175 -19.17 -14.20 2.21
C GLY A 175 -17.74 -14.17 1.66
N LEU A 176 -17.59 -14.19 0.33
CA LEU A 176 -16.29 -14.04 -0.33
C LEU A 176 -15.67 -12.67 -0.06
N GLY A 177 -16.45 -11.59 -0.13
CA GLY A 177 -16.00 -10.24 0.18
C GLY A 177 -15.52 -10.12 1.63
N ALA A 178 -16.30 -10.62 2.60
CA ALA A 178 -15.90 -10.65 4.01
C ALA A 178 -14.62 -11.46 4.24
N PHE A 179 -14.48 -12.60 3.57
CA PHE A 179 -13.26 -13.41 3.65
C PHE A 179 -12.05 -12.68 3.09
N LEU A 180 -12.17 -11.99 1.94
CA LEU A 180 -11.09 -11.18 1.38
C LEU A 180 -10.74 -10.00 2.28
N THR A 181 -11.71 -9.34 2.91
CA THR A 181 -11.46 -8.29 3.92
C THR A 181 -10.61 -8.82 5.07
N LEU A 182 -10.97 -9.98 5.63
CA LEU A 182 -10.19 -10.63 6.70
C LEU A 182 -8.77 -10.99 6.23
N ASN A 183 -8.66 -11.50 5.00
CA ASN A 183 -7.36 -11.82 4.41
C ASN A 183 -6.50 -10.59 4.13
N GLY A 184 -7.10 -9.45 3.77
CA GLY A 184 -6.39 -8.17 3.60
C GLY A 184 -5.76 -7.68 4.90
N PHE A 185 -6.44 -7.87 6.05
CA PHE A 185 -5.89 -7.52 7.36
C PHE A 185 -4.78 -8.47 7.82
N MET A 186 -4.99 -9.78 7.67
CA MET A 186 -4.11 -10.79 8.28
C MET A 186 -3.07 -11.40 7.33
N LEU A 187 -3.21 -11.22 6.01
CA LEU A 187 -2.35 -11.82 4.98
C LEU A 187 -2.19 -13.35 5.09
N PHE A 188 -3.22 -14.04 5.59
CA PHE A 188 -3.18 -15.49 5.87
C PHE A 188 -2.95 -16.34 4.60
N LEU A 189 -3.49 -15.92 3.46
CA LEU A 189 -3.37 -16.60 2.18
C LEU A 189 -2.86 -15.65 1.10
N LYS A 190 -1.70 -15.97 0.55
CA LYS A 190 -1.17 -15.32 -0.66
C LYS A 190 -1.83 -15.97 -1.87
N ILE A 191 -2.89 -15.33 -2.40
CA ILE A 191 -3.57 -15.79 -3.61
C ILE A 191 -2.76 -15.29 -4.82
N PRO A 192 -2.13 -16.17 -5.60
CA PRO A 192 -1.18 -15.76 -6.66
C PRO A 192 -1.84 -14.94 -7.78
N PHE A 193 -3.15 -15.08 -7.99
CA PHE A 193 -3.88 -14.36 -9.03
C PHE A 193 -4.14 -12.87 -8.68
N LEU A 194 -4.16 -12.53 -7.39
CA LEU A 194 -4.44 -11.16 -6.91
C LEU A 194 -3.18 -10.30 -6.74
N GLN A 195 -2.00 -10.91 -6.91
CA GLN A 195 -0.70 -10.23 -6.81
C GLN A 195 -0.17 -9.74 -8.17
N GLY A 196 -0.82 -10.13 -9.27
CA GLY A 196 -0.43 -9.82 -10.64
C GLY A 196 -1.20 -8.61 -11.20
N GLY A 197 -1.00 -7.43 -10.63
CA GLY A 197 -1.53 -6.17 -11.17
C GLY A 197 -0.45 -5.10 -11.08
N HIS A 198 0.27 -4.93 -12.19
CA HIS A 198 1.24 -3.88 -12.59
C HIS A 198 1.90 -3.04 -11.48
#